data_AF-A0A7C8L486-F1
#
_entry.id   AF-A0A7C8L486-F1
#
_cell.length_a   1.000
_cell.length_b   1.000
_cell.length_c   1.000
_cell.angle_alpha   90.00
_cell.angle_beta   90.00
_cell.angle_gamma   90.00
#
_symmetry.space_group_name_H-M   'P 1'
#
loop_
_entity.id
_entity.type
_entity.pdbx_description
1 polymer ?
#
loop_
_entity_poly.entity_id
_entity_poly.type
_entity_poly.pdbx_seq_one_letter_code
_entity_poly.pdbx_strand_id
1 'polypeptide(L)'
;MKKIILFTMIVVLLSACNNAETKKDAVMDNPTDKTTENLTLDIENALTKIVETPAASSNPNDYVKANQEKFDSIVGHGNKTLDYLLMKFSMTDSDGLREYVMAMACNEILGNANPVKEWSTGRTWFNQYRNM
;
A
#
# COMPACT_ATOMS: atom_id res chain seq x y z
N MET A 1 -68.70 38.36 31.95
CA MET A 1 -67.70 39.44 32.08
C MET A 1 -66.44 39.03 31.32
N LYS A 2 -66.00 39.90 30.39
CA LYS A 2 -64.73 40.02 29.62
C LYS A 2 -63.72 38.85 29.69
N LYS A 3 -63.57 38.05 28.61
CA LYS A 3 -62.71 38.20 27.39
C LYS A 3 -61.26 37.71 27.57
N ILE A 4 -60.95 36.67 26.77
CA ILE A 4 -59.64 36.14 26.33
C ILE A 4 -58.70 37.26 25.85
N ILE A 5 -57.38 37.04 25.95
CA ILE A 5 -56.24 37.39 25.03
C ILE A 5 -54.95 37.13 25.84
N LEU A 6 -54.10 36.12 25.58
CA LEU A 6 -53.25 35.81 24.41
C LEU A 6 -52.00 36.71 24.29
N PHE A 7 -50.83 36.05 24.24
CA PHE A 7 -49.54 36.50 23.65
C PHE A 7 -48.75 37.56 24.45
N THR A 8 -47.43 37.57 24.58
CA THR A 8 -46.31 36.74 24.11
C THR A 8 -45.04 37.35 24.73
N MET A 9 -43.97 36.55 24.80
CA MET A 9 -42.56 37.02 24.76
C MET A 9 -42.07 37.86 25.97
N ILE A 10 -40.83 37.76 26.45
CA ILE A 10 -39.62 37.10 25.99
C ILE A 10 -38.69 36.97 27.21
N VAL A 11 -38.09 35.79 27.29
CA VAL A 11 -36.74 35.44 27.77
C VAL A 11 -35.94 36.50 28.54
N VAL A 12 -35.62 36.17 29.79
CA VAL A 12 -34.48 36.72 30.56
C VAL A 12 -33.97 35.57 31.46
N LEU A 13 -32.91 34.87 31.04
CA LEU A 13 -31.48 35.04 31.38
C LEU A 13 -31.02 34.07 32.48
N LEU A 14 -29.94 33.38 32.13
CA LEU A 14 -28.77 33.02 32.93
C LEU A 14 -29.04 32.35 34.30
N SER A 15 -28.53 31.13 34.47
CA SER A 15 -27.18 30.96 35.04
C SER A 15 -26.85 29.48 35.23
N ALA A 16 -25.56 29.22 35.08
CA ALA A 16 -24.82 27.97 35.18
C ALA A 16 -25.31 26.94 36.22
N CYS A 17 -25.15 25.65 35.87
CA CYS A 17 -24.51 24.63 36.72
C CYS A 17 -24.11 23.40 35.89
N ASN A 18 -22.97 22.83 36.27
CA ASN A 18 -22.17 21.77 35.63
C ASN A 18 -22.90 20.41 35.47
N ASN A 19 -22.46 19.57 34.51
CA ASN A 19 -21.61 18.40 34.77
C ASN A 19 -21.42 17.51 33.53
N ALA A 20 -20.17 17.05 33.37
CA ALA A 20 -19.73 15.85 32.65
C ALA A 20 -20.17 15.71 31.18
N GLU A 21 -19.33 16.18 30.27
CA GLU A 21 -19.32 15.66 28.90
C GLU A 21 -18.09 14.77 28.70
N THR A 22 -18.40 13.52 28.37
CA THR A 22 -17.51 12.48 27.88
C THR A 22 -16.64 13.03 26.75
N LYS A 23 -15.33 12.82 26.88
CA LYS A 23 -14.39 12.98 25.76
C LYS A 23 -14.84 12.03 24.66
N LYS A 24 -15.34 12.61 23.56
CA LYS A 24 -15.47 11.92 22.29
C LYS A 24 -14.10 11.99 21.64
N ASP A 25 -13.39 10.86 21.63
CA ASP A 25 -12.11 10.76 20.94
C ASP A 25 -12.30 11.10 19.46
N ALA A 26 -11.81 12.27 19.06
CA ALA A 26 -11.56 12.59 17.67
C ALA A 26 -10.27 11.87 17.26
N VAL A 27 -10.40 10.59 16.89
CA VAL A 27 -9.37 9.92 16.10
C VAL A 27 -9.47 10.50 14.70
N MET A 28 -8.49 11.33 14.35
CA MET A 28 -8.28 11.79 12.99
C MET A 28 -7.69 10.61 12.20
N ASP A 29 -8.57 9.80 11.60
CA ASP A 29 -8.20 8.69 10.70
C ASP A 29 -7.45 9.31 9.50
N ASN A 30 -6.14 9.06 9.39
CA ASN A 30 -5.30 9.60 8.32
C ASN A 30 -5.53 8.75 7.06
N PRO A 31 -6.21 9.26 6.01
CA PRO A 31 -6.55 8.47 4.81
C PRO A 31 -5.32 7.94 4.05
N THR A 32 -4.15 8.52 4.32
CA THR A 32 -2.87 8.20 3.68
C THR A 32 -2.31 6.84 4.13
N ASP A 33 -2.56 6.43 5.38
CA ASP A 33 -2.00 5.22 5.96
C ASP A 33 -2.71 3.97 5.44
N LYS A 34 -4.05 3.99 5.50
CA LYS A 34 -4.91 2.91 5.01
C LYS A 34 -4.76 2.64 3.50
N THR A 35 -4.56 3.69 2.72
CA THR A 35 -4.36 3.56 1.26
C THR A 35 -3.01 2.91 0.94
N THR A 36 -1.98 3.18 1.74
CA THR A 36 -0.65 2.59 1.58
C THR A 36 -0.66 1.13 2.01
N GLU A 37 -1.32 0.80 3.12
CA GLU A 37 -1.48 -0.58 3.58
C GLU A 37 -2.16 -1.47 2.54
N ASN A 38 -3.29 -1.03 1.97
CA ASN A 38 -4.00 -1.77 0.92
C ASN A 38 -3.11 -2.05 -0.30
N LEU A 39 -2.33 -1.05 -0.75
CA LEU A 39 -1.40 -1.25 -1.86
C LEU A 39 -0.35 -2.32 -1.55
N THR A 40 0.26 -2.29 -0.36
CA THR A 40 1.28 -3.29 0.00
C THR A 40 0.69 -4.70 0.07
N LEU A 41 -0.55 -4.83 0.57
CA LEU A 41 -1.26 -6.11 0.59
C LEU A 41 -1.55 -6.61 -0.82
N ASP A 42 -1.99 -5.73 -1.72
CA ASP A 42 -2.25 -6.09 -3.12
C ASP A 42 -0.97 -6.58 -3.83
N ILE A 43 0.16 -5.90 -3.61
CA ILE A 43 1.47 -6.32 -4.13
C ILE A 43 1.86 -7.70 -3.58
N GLU A 44 1.74 -7.94 -2.27
CA GLU A 44 2.15 -9.22 -1.66
C GLU A 44 1.24 -10.37 -2.10
N ASN A 45 -0.06 -10.13 -2.26
CA ASN A 45 -1.02 -11.08 -2.78
C ASN A 45 -0.71 -11.44 -4.25
N ALA A 46 -0.42 -10.44 -5.07
CA ALA A 46 -0.03 -10.63 -6.45
C ALA A 46 1.28 -11.45 -6.57
N LEU A 47 2.31 -11.08 -5.80
CA LEU A 47 3.58 -11.81 -5.75
C LEU A 47 3.38 -13.27 -5.33
N THR A 48 2.57 -13.50 -4.29
CA THR A 48 2.27 -14.85 -3.80
C THR A 48 1.62 -15.70 -4.89
N LYS A 49 0.64 -15.15 -5.61
CA LYS A 49 -0.01 -15.86 -6.71
C LYS A 49 0.94 -16.12 -7.88
N ILE A 50 1.83 -15.19 -8.19
CA ILE A 50 2.84 -15.38 -9.23
C ILE A 50 3.75 -16.55 -8.88
N VAL A 51 4.29 -16.62 -7.66
CA VAL A 51 5.27 -17.67 -7.29
C VAL A 51 4.65 -19.06 -7.04
N GLU A 52 3.33 -19.14 -6.88
CA GLU A 52 2.59 -20.39 -6.70
C GLU A 52 2.26 -21.10 -8.02
N THR A 53 2.27 -20.41 -9.17
CA THR A 53 1.77 -20.96 -10.44
C THR A 53 2.60 -20.48 -11.63
N PRO A 54 3.10 -21.38 -12.50
CA PRO A 54 2.85 -22.82 -12.53
C PRO A 54 3.59 -23.58 -11.41
N ALA A 55 3.07 -24.73 -10.99
CA ALA A 55 3.59 -25.43 -9.81
C ALA A 55 5.03 -25.98 -9.96
N ALA A 56 5.55 -26.11 -11.18
CA ALA A 56 6.85 -26.76 -11.43
C ALA A 56 7.53 -26.27 -12.72
N SER A 57 7.91 -24.99 -12.80
CA SER A 57 8.86 -24.51 -13.80
C SER A 57 10.20 -24.17 -13.14
N SER A 58 11.31 -24.40 -13.83
CA SER A 58 12.63 -23.92 -13.44
C SER A 58 12.94 -22.52 -13.99
N ASN A 59 12.08 -21.97 -14.84
CA ASN A 59 12.25 -20.67 -15.46
C ASN A 59 11.32 -19.63 -14.80
N PRO A 60 11.86 -18.63 -14.08
CA PRO A 60 11.05 -17.57 -13.45
C PRO A 60 10.11 -16.84 -14.41
N ASN A 61 10.48 -16.72 -15.69
CA ASN A 61 9.64 -16.06 -16.69
C ASN A 61 8.30 -16.80 -16.92
N ASP A 62 8.25 -18.12 -16.70
CA ASP A 62 7.01 -18.88 -16.89
C ASP A 62 5.97 -18.53 -15.83
N TYR A 63 6.41 -18.20 -14.61
CA TYR A 63 5.55 -17.74 -13.51
C TYR A 63 4.93 -16.39 -13.81
N VAL A 64 5.73 -15.45 -14.33
CA VAL A 64 5.26 -14.14 -14.77
C VAL A 64 4.28 -14.27 -15.92
N LYS A 65 4.62 -15.04 -16.97
CA LYS A 65 3.75 -15.27 -18.13
C LYS A 65 2.40 -15.89 -17.74
N ALA A 66 2.39 -16.86 -16.82
CA ALA A 66 1.17 -17.50 -16.33
C ALA A 66 0.29 -16.56 -15.49
N ASN A 67 0.86 -15.46 -14.97
CA ASN A 67 0.19 -14.50 -14.09
C ASN A 67 0.36 -13.05 -14.58
N GLN A 68 0.38 -12.83 -15.89
CA GLN A 68 0.74 -11.54 -16.49
C GLN A 68 -0.07 -10.37 -15.90
N GLU A 69 -1.39 -10.51 -15.77
CA GLU A 69 -2.25 -9.47 -15.19
C GLU A 69 -1.82 -9.05 -13.77
N LYS A 70 -1.40 -10.01 -12.93
CA LYS A 70 -0.92 -9.72 -11.57
C LYS A 70 0.42 -9.02 -11.59
N PHE A 71 1.31 -9.44 -12.50
CA PHE A 71 2.60 -8.80 -12.69
C PHE A 71 2.43 -7.37 -13.19
N ASP A 72 1.55 -7.15 -14.17
CA ASP A 72 1.21 -5.83 -14.71
C ASP A 72 0.61 -4.93 -13.61
N SER A 73 -0.22 -5.48 -12.72
CA SER A 73 -0.74 -4.74 -11.57
C SER A 73 0.38 -4.29 -10.62
N ILE A 74 1.36 -5.15 -10.33
CA ILE A 74 2.53 -4.80 -9.50
C ILE A 74 3.30 -3.64 -10.15
N VAL A 75 3.61 -3.76 -11.45
CA VAL A 75 4.35 -2.75 -12.22
C VAL A 75 3.58 -1.44 -12.34
N GLY A 76 2.25 -1.51 -12.50
CA GLY A 76 1.37 -0.36 -12.75
C GLY A 76 1.35 0.69 -11.65
N HIS A 77 1.79 0.36 -10.43
CA HIS A 77 1.92 1.32 -9.33
C HIS A 77 3.27 2.06 -9.30
N GLY A 78 4.20 1.74 -10.23
CA GLY A 78 5.43 2.46 -10.47
C GLY A 78 6.31 2.62 -9.23
N ASN A 79 6.71 3.86 -8.93
CA ASN A 79 7.64 4.16 -7.83
C ASN A 79 7.18 3.65 -6.47
N LYS A 80 5.87 3.59 -6.20
CA LYS A 80 5.37 3.05 -4.93
C LYS A 80 5.70 1.57 -4.77
N THR A 81 5.56 0.79 -5.84
CA THR A 81 6.00 -0.61 -5.87
C THR A 81 7.52 -0.68 -5.76
N LEU A 82 8.26 0.15 -6.51
CA LEU A 82 9.72 0.16 -6.45
C LEU A 82 10.23 0.35 -5.02
N ASP A 83 9.77 1.39 -4.32
CA ASP A 83 10.16 1.69 -2.94
C ASP A 83 9.83 0.52 -2.00
N TYR A 84 8.64 -0.06 -2.15
CA TYR A 84 8.22 -1.20 -1.36
C TYR A 84 9.10 -2.44 -1.60
N LEU A 85 9.38 -2.79 -2.86
CA LEU A 85 10.19 -3.96 -3.20
C LEU A 85 11.64 -3.79 -2.75
N LEU A 86 12.22 -2.59 -2.87
CA LEU A 86 13.56 -2.29 -2.34
C LEU A 86 13.60 -2.43 -0.82
N MET A 87 12.58 -1.96 -0.11
CA MET A 87 12.43 -2.20 1.33
C MET A 87 12.37 -3.71 1.62
N LYS A 88 11.57 -4.49 0.89
CA LYS A 88 11.47 -5.95 1.07
C LYS A 88 12.81 -6.65 0.85
N PHE A 89 13.55 -6.29 -0.19
CA PHE A 89 14.90 -6.80 -0.42
C PHE A 89 15.85 -6.51 0.74
N SER A 90 15.71 -5.36 1.40
CA SER A 90 16.58 -4.96 2.52
C SER A 90 16.32 -5.75 3.82
N MET A 91 15.15 -6.39 3.94
CA MET A 91 14.73 -7.10 5.14
C MET A 91 15.23 -8.55 5.22
N THR A 92 15.69 -9.12 4.11
CA THR A 92 16.12 -10.53 4.03
C THR A 92 17.31 -10.66 3.11
N ASP A 93 18.07 -11.75 3.23
CA ASP A 93 19.10 -12.16 2.27
C ASP A 93 18.64 -13.27 1.32
N SER A 94 17.32 -13.50 1.23
CA SER A 94 16.75 -14.51 0.32
C SER A 94 17.07 -14.20 -1.14
N ASP A 95 17.09 -15.26 -1.96
CA ASP A 95 17.37 -15.20 -3.39
C ASP A 95 16.60 -16.28 -4.18
N GLY A 96 15.32 -16.43 -3.88
CA GLY A 96 14.45 -17.40 -4.53
C GLY A 96 13.69 -16.83 -5.72
N LEU A 97 12.71 -17.62 -6.18
CA LEU A 97 11.78 -17.21 -7.23
C LEU A 97 11.08 -15.89 -6.91
N ARG A 98 10.70 -15.66 -5.64
CA ARG A 98 10.05 -14.42 -5.22
C ARG A 98 10.94 -13.21 -5.48
N GLU A 99 12.19 -13.25 -5.03
CA GLU A 99 13.15 -12.17 -5.25
C GLU A 99 13.46 -11.97 -6.73
N TYR A 100 13.49 -13.04 -7.52
CA TYR A 100 13.64 -12.92 -8.97
C TYR A 100 12.48 -12.14 -9.61
N VAL A 101 11.23 -12.49 -9.26
CA VAL A 101 10.04 -11.78 -9.75
C VAL A 101 10.04 -10.31 -9.28
N MET A 102 10.47 -10.04 -8.05
CA MET A 102 10.63 -8.66 -7.56
C MET A 102 11.64 -7.88 -8.40
N ALA A 103 12.79 -8.46 -8.74
CA ALA A 103 13.78 -7.83 -9.61
C ALA A 103 13.25 -7.58 -11.03
N MET A 104 12.49 -8.53 -11.59
CA MET A 104 11.81 -8.32 -12.88
C MET A 104 10.87 -7.10 -12.82
N ALA A 105 10.07 -6.98 -11.77
CA ALA A 105 9.15 -5.85 -11.59
C ALA A 105 9.91 -4.52 -11.46
N CYS A 106 10.97 -4.46 -10.64
CA CYS A 106 11.80 -3.27 -10.52
C CYS A 106 12.45 -2.89 -11.86
N ASN A 107 12.97 -3.88 -12.61
CA ASN A 107 13.55 -3.67 -13.93
C ASN A 107 12.55 -3.07 -14.91
N GLU A 108 11.30 -3.56 -14.92
CA GLU A 108 10.22 -3.03 -15.76
C GLU A 108 9.83 -1.60 -15.35
N ILE A 109 9.66 -1.34 -14.05
CA ILE A 109 9.32 -0.01 -13.53
C ILE A 109 10.38 1.04 -13.90
N LEU A 110 11.65 0.69 -13.77
CA LEU A 110 12.77 1.60 -14.03
C LEU A 110 13.04 1.77 -15.54
N GLY A 111 12.74 0.75 -16.35
CA GLY A 111 12.97 0.75 -17.79
C GLY A 111 14.38 1.21 -18.17
N ASN A 112 14.47 2.21 -19.04
CA ASN A 112 15.75 2.75 -19.50
C ASN A 112 16.61 3.36 -18.38
N ALA A 113 15.97 3.85 -17.31
CA ALA A 113 16.66 4.44 -16.16
C ALA A 113 17.26 3.38 -15.23
N ASN A 114 16.99 2.09 -15.42
CA ASN A 114 17.57 1.04 -14.60
C ASN A 114 19.11 1.01 -14.78
N PRO A 115 19.92 1.27 -13.74
CA PRO A 115 21.38 1.19 -13.84
C PRO A 115 21.90 -0.25 -13.92
N VAL A 116 21.12 -1.24 -13.49
CA VAL A 116 21.48 -2.66 -13.49
C VAL A 116 21.11 -3.29 -14.82
N LYS A 117 22.11 -3.64 -15.64
CA LYS A 117 21.91 -4.23 -16.97
C LYS A 117 21.99 -5.74 -16.99
N GLU A 118 22.87 -6.32 -16.17
CA GLU A 118 23.14 -7.76 -16.16
C GLU A 118 22.97 -8.30 -14.74
N TRP A 119 22.13 -9.32 -14.59
CA TRP A 119 21.86 -9.96 -13.30
C TRP A 119 21.35 -11.37 -13.53
N SER A 120 21.70 -12.29 -12.64
CA SER A 120 21.34 -13.71 -12.74
C SER A 120 20.29 -14.13 -11.71
N THR A 121 20.10 -13.32 -10.67
CA THR A 121 19.18 -13.57 -9.56
C THR A 121 18.58 -12.28 -9.01
N GLY A 122 17.48 -12.38 -8.26
CA GLY A 122 16.87 -11.19 -7.66
C GLY A 122 17.79 -10.47 -6.68
N ARG A 123 18.56 -11.23 -5.90
CA ARG A 123 19.54 -10.68 -4.95
C ARG A 123 20.68 -9.97 -5.66
N THR A 124 21.20 -10.54 -6.74
CA THR A 124 22.28 -9.90 -7.51
C THR A 124 21.82 -8.61 -8.17
N TRP A 125 20.56 -8.55 -8.63
CA TRP A 125 19.96 -7.29 -9.10
C TRP A 125 19.92 -6.23 -7.99
N PHE A 126 19.36 -6.56 -6.83
CA PHE A 126 19.23 -5.62 -5.71
C PHE A 126 20.58 -5.12 -5.19
N ASN A 127 21.55 -6.03 -5.05
CA ASN A 127 22.89 -5.68 -4.59
C ASN A 127 23.59 -4.71 -5.54
N GLN A 128 23.41 -4.89 -6.85
CA GLN A 128 23.94 -3.94 -7.83
C GLN A 128 23.22 -2.60 -7.74
N TYR A 129 21.88 -2.60 -7.72
CA TYR A 129 21.08 -1.38 -7.65
C TYR A 129 21.42 -0.51 -6.45
N ARG A 130 21.58 -1.11 -5.26
CA ARG A 130 21.93 -0.40 -4.02
C ARG A 130 23.32 0.24 -4.05
N ASN A 131 24.23 -0.26 -4.89
CA ASN A 131 25.63 0.17 -4.93
C ASN A 131 25.91 1.20 -6.05
N MET A 132 24.87 1.67 -6.75
CA MET A 132 24.94 2.73 -7.75
C MET A 132 24.78 4.10 -7.10
#